data_AF-A0A7X6NVC2-F1
#
_entry.id   AF-A0A7X6NVC2-F1
#
_cell.length_a   1.000
_cell.length_b   1.000
_cell.length_c   1.000
_cell.angle_alpha   90.00
_cell.angle_beta   90.00
_cell.angle_gamma   90.00
#
_symmetry.space_group_name_H-M   'P 1'
#
loop_
_entity.id
_entity.type
_entity.pdbx_description
1 polymer ?
#
loop_
_entity_poly.entity_id
_entity_poly.type
_entity_poly.pdbx_seq_one_letter_code
_entity_poly.pdbx_strand_id
1 'polypeptide(L)'
;MSMSISGRCADVEITAYTELKCEFLREVGKFTARIKTATIYWSYKDGVWDVDFVRIEGPVIRKSDGAESTRHVSESTHMPGHPRSRYGKVTPPEIVEFALANPPEWVPNFREVPLTDASNGIDTEERTPGFFGRALDRWSRRRGSGAE
;
A
#
# COMPACT_ATOMS: atom_id res chain seq x y z
N MET A 1 5.46 13.36 -16.31
CA MET A 1 6.90 13.37 -16.69
C MET A 1 7.38 11.92 -16.60
N SER A 2 7.72 11.30 -17.73
CA SER A 2 8.02 9.86 -17.82
C SER A 2 9.53 9.61 -17.77
N MET A 3 10.00 8.81 -16.81
CA MET A 3 11.40 8.34 -16.80
C MET A 3 11.50 7.10 -17.67
N SER A 4 12.17 7.19 -18.82
CA SER A 4 12.48 6.04 -19.66
C SER A 4 13.87 5.51 -19.33
N ILE A 5 13.95 4.29 -18.80
CA ILE A 5 15.21 3.55 -18.74
C ILE A 5 15.08 2.35 -19.69
N SER A 6 15.94 2.30 -20.71
CA SER A 6 15.97 1.23 -21.72
C SER A 6 14.60 0.86 -22.30
N GLY A 7 13.79 1.87 -22.66
CA GLY A 7 12.46 1.69 -23.25
C GLY A 7 11.38 1.20 -22.29
N ARG A 8 11.65 1.16 -20.98
CA ARG A 8 10.66 0.86 -19.95
C ARG A 8 10.57 2.02 -18.97
N CYS A 9 9.46 2.73 -19.03
CA CYS A 9 9.08 3.66 -17.97
C CYS A 9 8.49 2.85 -16.82
N ALA A 10 9.07 2.98 -15.62
CA ALA A 10 8.44 2.48 -14.42
C ALA A 10 7.56 3.61 -13.85
N ASP A 11 6.25 3.43 -13.90
CA ASP A 11 5.32 4.32 -13.23
C ASP A 11 5.46 4.10 -11.71
N VAL A 12 6.03 5.08 -11.01
CA VAL A 12 6.14 5.05 -9.55
C VAL A 12 4.88 5.65 -8.96
N GLU A 13 3.96 4.79 -8.50
CA GLU A 13 2.80 5.22 -7.74
C GLU A 13 3.16 5.38 -6.26
N ILE A 14 3.06 6.61 -5.74
CA ILE A 14 3.29 6.89 -4.32
C ILE A 14 1.95 6.99 -3.63
N THR A 15 1.80 6.25 -2.53
CA THR A 15 0.59 6.20 -1.74
C THR A 15 0.82 6.78 -0.35
N ALA A 16 -0.19 7.50 0.15
CA ALA A 16 -0.24 8.01 1.52
C ALA A 16 -1.63 7.75 2.12
N TYR A 17 -1.77 7.89 3.44
CA TYR A 17 -3.08 7.78 4.08
C TYR A 17 -3.28 8.83 5.16
N THR A 18 -4.52 9.31 5.29
CA THR A 18 -4.98 10.21 6.34
C THR A 18 -6.12 9.54 7.09
N GLU A 19 -6.06 9.50 8.42
CA GLU A 19 -7.15 9.00 9.25
C GLU A 19 -7.99 10.15 9.79
N LEU A 20 -9.31 10.06 9.60
CA LEU A 20 -10.30 10.98 10.10
C LEU A 20 -11.21 10.27 11.11
N LYS A 21 -11.40 10.89 12.28
CA LYS A 21 -12.47 10.51 13.21
C LYS A 21 -13.74 11.22 12.79
N CYS A 22 -14.79 10.46 12.51
CA CYS A 22 -16.07 10.97 12.01
C CYS A 22 -17.20 10.09 12.55
N GLU A 23 -18.40 10.64 12.80
CA GLU A 23 -19.52 9.83 13.26
C GLU A 23 -20.76 10.01 12.39
N PHE A 24 -21.22 8.95 11.74
CA PHE A 24 -22.47 8.94 10.97
C PHE A 24 -23.01 7.52 10.78
N LEU A 25 -24.30 7.40 10.47
CA LEU A 25 -24.93 6.13 10.14
C LEU A 25 -24.87 5.87 8.64
N ARG A 26 -24.56 4.65 8.24
CA ARG A 26 -24.56 4.24 6.83
C ARG A 26 -24.97 2.79 6.65
N GLU A 27 -25.64 2.51 5.54
CA GLU A 27 -25.90 1.15 5.10
C GLU A 27 -24.68 0.59 4.35
N VAL A 28 -24.21 -0.57 4.78
CA VAL A 28 -23.08 -1.30 4.22
C VAL A 28 -23.56 -2.72 3.90
N GLY A 29 -23.85 -2.96 2.62
CA GLY A 29 -24.50 -4.19 2.16
C GLY A 29 -25.88 -4.36 2.80
N LYS A 30 -26.03 -5.38 3.66
CA LYS A 30 -27.29 -5.68 4.37
C LYS A 30 -27.35 -5.16 5.82
N PHE A 31 -26.31 -4.45 6.25
CA PHE A 31 -26.14 -4.00 7.62
C PHE A 31 -26.23 -2.48 7.69
N THR A 32 -26.82 -1.96 8.75
CA THR A 32 -26.65 -0.56 9.14
C THR A 32 -25.49 -0.49 10.11
N ALA A 33 -24.55 0.43 9.91
CA ALA A 33 -23.39 0.62 10.77
C ALA A 33 -23.25 2.09 11.19
N ARG A 34 -22.68 2.32 12.37
CA ARG A 34 -22.23 3.63 12.81
C ARG A 34 -20.76 3.76 12.47
N ILE A 35 -20.46 4.49 11.40
CA ILE A 35 -19.09 4.78 10.99
C ILE A 35 -18.46 5.69 12.03
N LYS A 36 -17.26 5.33 12.49
CA LYS A 36 -16.47 6.07 13.50
C LYS A 36 -15.13 6.57 12.94
N THR A 37 -14.65 5.92 11.88
CA THR A 37 -13.36 6.22 11.27
C THR A 37 -13.47 6.19 9.75
N ALA A 38 -12.80 7.13 9.09
CA ALA A 38 -12.56 7.13 7.66
C ALA A 38 -11.07 7.26 7.39
N THR A 39 -10.49 6.32 6.64
CA THR A 39 -9.11 6.36 6.17
C THR A 39 -9.12 6.76 4.69
N ILE A 40 -8.58 7.94 4.38
CA ILE A 40 -8.43 8.44 3.02
C ILE A 40 -7.11 7.95 2.47
N TYR A 41 -7.15 7.24 1.34
CA TYR A 41 -5.96 6.79 0.61
C TYR A 41 -5.69 7.75 -0.54
N TRP A 42 -4.47 8.28 -0.55
CA TRP A 42 -4.00 9.25 -1.50
C TRP A 42 -3.05 8.61 -2.50
N SER A 43 -3.11 9.05 -3.75
CA SER A 43 -2.11 8.74 -4.77
C SER A 43 -1.49 10.05 -5.29
N TYR A 44 -0.17 10.08 -5.43
CA TYR A 44 0.52 11.22 -6.04
C TYR A 44 0.79 10.93 -7.51
N LYS A 45 0.08 11.64 -8.40
CA LYS A 45 0.16 11.47 -9.87
C LYS A 45 0.22 12.83 -10.53
N ASP A 46 1.04 12.94 -11.57
CA ASP A 46 1.19 14.18 -12.36
C ASP A 46 1.45 15.45 -11.55
N GLY A 47 2.15 15.31 -10.42
CA GLY A 47 2.51 16.45 -9.56
C GLY A 47 1.43 16.87 -8.56
N VAL A 48 0.35 16.10 -8.42
CA VAL A 48 -0.79 16.44 -7.57
C VAL A 48 -1.21 15.24 -6.72
N TRP A 49 -1.64 15.51 -5.49
CA TRP A 49 -2.31 14.52 -4.65
C TRP A 49 -3.77 14.36 -5.07
N ASP A 50 -4.17 13.13 -5.33
CA ASP A 50 -5.56 12.76 -5.63
C ASP A 50 -6.03 11.66 -4.68
N VAL A 51 -7.34 11.60 -4.44
CA VAL A 51 -7.96 10.58 -3.60
C VAL A 51 -8.17 9.31 -4.43
N ASP A 52 -7.48 8.23 -4.08
CA ASP A 52 -7.66 6.93 -4.73
C ASP A 52 -8.95 6.24 -4.24
N PHE A 53 -9.07 6.08 -2.92
CA PHE A 53 -10.28 5.58 -2.28
C PHE A 53 -10.33 5.96 -0.80
N VAL A 54 -11.50 5.81 -0.20
CA VAL A 54 -11.72 6.02 1.24
C VAL A 54 -12.24 4.73 1.85
N ARG A 55 -11.57 4.23 2.89
CA ARG A 55 -12.06 3.11 3.70
C ARG A 55 -12.82 3.65 4.91
N ILE A 56 -14.09 3.29 5.05
CA ILE A 56 -14.93 3.64 6.20
C ILE A 56 -15.10 2.45 7.13
N GLU A 57 -15.04 2.69 8.43
CA GLU A 57 -15.06 1.64 9.45
C GLU A 57 -15.94 2.01 10.64
N GLY A 58 -16.62 1.00 11.19
CA GLY A 58 -17.41 1.18 12.41
C GLY A 58 -18.26 -0.02 12.79
N PRO A 59 -18.84 -0.04 14.00
CA PRO A 59 -19.68 -1.12 14.48
C PRO A 59 -21.01 -1.22 13.74
N VAL A 60 -21.48 -2.46 13.52
CA VAL A 60 -22.84 -2.75 13.04
C VAL A 60 -23.85 -2.39 14.13
N ILE A 61 -24.95 -1.76 13.76
CA ILE A 61 -26.09 -1.51 14.65
C ILE A 61 -26.99 -2.74 14.68
N ARG A 62 -27.25 -3.27 15.87
CA ARG A 62 -28.14 -4.43 16.07
C ARG A 62 -29.59 -4.02 15.83
N LYS A 63 -30.30 -4.81 15.04
CA LYS A 63 -31.73 -4.58 14.73
C LYS A 63 -32.66 -4.77 15.93
N SER A 64 -32.25 -5.56 16.92
CA SER A 64 -33.08 -5.90 18.09
C SER A 64 -33.24 -4.77 19.09
N ASP A 65 -32.15 -4.03 19.36
CA ASP A 65 -32.07 -3.06 20.46
C ASP A 65 -31.44 -1.72 20.03
N GLY A 66 -31.02 -1.57 18.77
CA GLY A 66 -30.37 -0.37 18.26
C GLY A 66 -28.95 -0.14 18.82
N ALA A 67 -28.41 -1.08 19.59
CA ALA A 67 -27.09 -0.96 20.19
C ALA A 67 -25.98 -1.32 19.21
N GLU A 68 -24.77 -0.83 19.49
CA GLU A 68 -23.57 -1.22 18.75
C GLU A 68 -23.25 -2.71 18.99
N SER A 69 -22.99 -3.42 17.90
CA SER A 69 -22.50 -4.78 17.92
C SER A 69 -20.98 -4.80 18.07
N THR A 70 -20.44 -5.91 18.56
CA THR A 70 -19.00 -6.20 18.49
C THR A 70 -18.52 -6.43 17.05
N ARG A 71 -19.44 -6.76 16.13
CA ARG A 71 -19.14 -6.89 14.70
C ARG A 71 -18.93 -5.51 14.07
N HIS A 72 -17.88 -5.39 13.28
CA HIS A 72 -17.56 -4.18 12.53
C HIS A 72 -17.79 -4.36 11.03
N VAL A 73 -18.08 -3.25 10.34
CA VAL A 73 -17.99 -3.15 8.89
C VAL A 73 -16.71 -2.41 8.52
N SER A 74 -16.16 -2.78 7.38
CA SER A 74 -15.10 -2.06 6.70
C SER A 74 -15.46 -2.05 5.21
N GLU A 75 -15.61 -0.86 4.63
CA GLU A 75 -15.99 -0.69 3.22
C GLU A 75 -15.07 0.33 2.54
N SER A 76 -14.52 -0.05 1.39
CA SER A 76 -13.85 0.89 0.49
C SER A 76 -14.87 1.57 -0.42
N THR A 77 -14.80 2.89 -0.46
CA THR A 77 -15.62 3.79 -1.25
C THR A 77 -14.75 4.64 -2.15
N HIS A 78 -15.29 5.13 -3.26
CA HIS A 78 -14.57 5.97 -4.21
C HIS A 78 -15.28 7.30 -4.43
N MET A 79 -14.51 8.29 -4.88
CA MET A 79 -15.01 9.61 -5.26
C MET A 79 -16.17 9.52 -6.27
N PRO A 80 -17.15 10.45 -6.20
CA PRO A 80 -18.21 10.54 -7.19
C PRO A 80 -17.65 10.58 -8.62
N GLY A 81 -18.21 9.79 -9.52
CA GLY A 81 -17.77 9.74 -10.93
C GLY A 81 -16.60 8.79 -11.20
N HIS A 82 -15.90 8.28 -10.17
CA HIS A 82 -14.83 7.30 -10.35
C HIS A 82 -15.39 5.99 -10.95
N PRO A 83 -14.70 5.29 -11.88
CA PRO A 83 -15.23 4.07 -12.50
C PRO A 83 -15.66 2.98 -11.50
N ARG A 84 -14.96 2.89 -10.36
CA ARG A 84 -15.27 1.93 -9.27
C ARG A 84 -16.44 2.37 -8.37
N SER A 85 -16.93 3.60 -8.50
CA SER A 85 -18.08 4.11 -7.72
C SER A 85 -19.44 3.57 -8.21
N ARG A 86 -19.49 2.98 -9.41
CA ARG A 86 -20.71 2.48 -10.08
C ARG A 86 -21.47 1.40 -9.30
N TYR A 87 -20.82 0.73 -8.34
CA TYR A 87 -21.44 -0.32 -7.52
C TYR A 87 -22.02 0.20 -6.19
N GLY A 88 -22.43 1.47 -6.14
CA GLY A 88 -23.05 2.08 -4.95
C GLY A 88 -22.08 2.42 -3.82
N LYS A 89 -20.78 2.25 -4.04
CA LYS A 89 -19.72 2.51 -3.05
C LYS A 89 -19.15 3.91 -3.22
N VAL A 90 -20.02 4.91 -3.13
CA VAL A 90 -19.63 6.32 -3.24
C VAL A 90 -19.16 6.83 -1.88
N THR A 91 -18.09 7.61 -1.84
CA THR A 91 -17.58 8.24 -0.62
C THR A 91 -18.59 9.27 -0.11
N PRO A 92 -18.89 9.31 1.21
CA PRO A 92 -19.77 10.32 1.79
C PRO A 92 -19.32 11.76 1.47
N PRO A 93 -20.25 12.69 1.15
CA PRO A 93 -19.90 14.07 0.80
C PRO A 93 -19.05 14.79 1.86
N GLU A 94 -19.32 14.55 3.13
CA GLU A 94 -18.61 15.21 4.24
C GLU A 94 -17.13 14.81 4.26
N ILE A 95 -16.83 13.55 3.89
CA ILE A 95 -15.44 13.07 3.79
C ILE A 95 -14.80 13.59 2.50
N VAL A 96 -15.56 13.72 1.41
CA VAL A 96 -15.08 14.31 0.16
C VAL A 96 -14.64 15.75 0.38
N GLU A 97 -15.49 16.56 1.01
CA GLU A 97 -15.19 17.96 1.32
C GLU A 97 -13.94 18.08 2.22
N PHE A 98 -13.86 17.25 3.26
CA PHE A 98 -12.69 17.22 4.14
C PHE A 98 -11.42 16.85 3.38
N ALA A 99 -11.45 15.80 2.56
CA ALA A 99 -10.30 15.35 1.78
C ALA A 99 -9.83 16.48 0.85
N LEU A 100 -10.73 17.04 0.04
CA LEU A 100 -10.37 18.10 -0.91
C LEU A 100 -9.80 19.35 -0.23
N ALA A 101 -10.22 19.67 1.01
CA ALA A 101 -9.69 20.78 1.77
C ALA A 101 -8.34 20.48 2.46
N ASN A 102 -7.98 19.21 2.64
CA ASN A 102 -6.81 18.78 3.43
C ASN A 102 -5.97 17.71 2.72
N PRO A 103 -5.42 17.99 1.51
CA PRO A 103 -4.46 17.09 0.88
C PRO A 103 -3.16 17.02 1.69
N PRO A 104 -2.36 15.95 1.55
CA PRO A 104 -1.04 15.88 2.18
C PRO A 104 -0.15 17.06 1.78
N GLU A 105 0.47 17.71 2.76
CA GLU A 105 1.29 18.92 2.52
C GLU A 105 2.66 18.62 1.91
N TRP A 106 3.16 17.41 2.08
CA TRP A 106 4.47 17.02 1.58
C TRP A 106 4.37 16.55 0.12
N VAL A 107 5.41 16.83 -0.65
CA VAL A 107 5.56 16.36 -2.02
C VAL A 107 6.66 15.31 -2.06
N PRO A 108 6.44 14.14 -2.69
CA PRO A 108 7.49 13.15 -2.81
C PRO A 108 8.69 13.70 -3.58
N ASN A 109 9.89 13.51 -3.05
CA ASN A 109 11.12 13.86 -3.75
C ASN A 109 11.57 12.68 -4.62
N PHE A 110 11.46 12.83 -5.94
CA PHE A 110 11.91 11.82 -6.88
C PHE A 110 13.40 12.02 -7.15
N ARG A 111 14.23 11.12 -6.64
CA ARG A 111 15.62 11.02 -7.07
C ARG A 111 15.71 10.04 -8.22
N GLU A 112 16.11 10.52 -9.38
CA GLU A 112 16.54 9.64 -10.47
C GLU A 112 17.76 8.86 -9.99
N VAL A 113 17.59 7.55 -9.79
CA VAL A 113 18.69 6.64 -9.58
C VAL A 113 19.04 6.10 -10.96
N PRO A 114 20.20 6.43 -11.53
CA PRO A 114 20.64 5.78 -12.76
C PRO A 114 20.69 4.28 -12.48
N LEU A 115 19.99 3.47 -13.29
CA LEU A 115 20.22 2.04 -13.27
C LEU A 115 21.68 1.85 -13.68
N THR A 116 22.54 1.57 -12.70
CA THR A 116 23.87 1.04 -13.00
C THR A 116 23.63 -0.26 -13.73
N ASP A 117 24.02 -0.30 -15.01
CA ASP A 117 24.09 -1.53 -15.77
C ASP A 117 24.80 -2.57 -14.90
N ALA A 118 24.07 -3.58 -14.43
CA ALA A 118 24.62 -4.73 -13.71
C ALA A 118 25.40 -5.66 -14.66
N SER A 119 26.10 -5.07 -15.62
CA SER A 119 27.00 -5.71 -16.57
C SER A 119 28.30 -4.91 -16.59
N ASN A 120 28.99 -4.85 -15.45
CA ASN A 120 30.45 -4.72 -15.40
C ASN A 120 30.92 -5.00 -13.96
N GLY A 121 31.73 -6.03 -13.81
CA GLY A 121 32.52 -6.27 -12.60
C GLY A 121 31.88 -7.19 -11.58
N ILE A 122 32.06 -8.50 -11.79
CA ILE A 122 32.33 -9.37 -10.64
C ILE A 122 33.70 -8.93 -10.11
N ASP A 123 33.72 -7.93 -9.22
CA ASP A 123 34.86 -7.74 -8.33
C ASP A 123 34.53 -8.47 -7.03
N THR A 124 35.10 -9.66 -6.95
CA THR A 124 35.11 -10.49 -5.76
C THR A 124 36.17 -9.93 -4.82
N GLU A 125 35.84 -8.93 -4.01
CA GLU A 125 36.67 -8.62 -2.83
C GLU A 125 35.81 -8.49 -1.56
N GLU A 126 36.00 -9.52 -0.74
CA GLU A 126 35.94 -9.54 0.73
C GLU A 126 34.61 -9.22 1.45
N ARG A 127 33.87 -10.29 1.70
CA ARG A 127 33.07 -10.45 2.92
C ARG A 127 33.98 -10.32 4.17
N THR A 128 33.78 -9.27 4.96
CA THR A 128 34.00 -9.26 6.44
C THR A 128 33.04 -10.29 7.10
N PRO A 129 33.19 -10.77 8.37
CA PRO A 129 34.00 -10.28 9.49
C PRO A 129 34.65 -11.39 10.39
N GLY A 130 35.30 -10.97 11.49
CA GLY A 130 35.93 -11.85 12.48
C GLY A 130 34.97 -12.70 13.35
N PHE A 131 35.55 -13.78 13.88
CA PHE A 131 35.24 -14.47 15.14
C PHE A 131 33.85 -15.11 15.35
N PHE A 132 33.72 -16.41 15.05
CA PHE A 132 33.68 -17.56 15.99
C PHE A 132 33.04 -18.79 15.32
N GLY A 133 33.60 -19.98 15.58
CA GLY A 133 32.92 -21.25 15.34
C GLY A 133 33.73 -22.32 14.62
N ARG A 134 34.72 -22.91 15.30
CA ARG A 134 35.23 -24.24 14.95
C ARG A 134 34.13 -25.27 15.22
N ALA A 135 33.85 -26.14 14.25
CA ALA A 135 33.76 -27.59 14.44
C ALA A 135 33.38 -28.29 13.12
N LEU A 136 34.30 -29.19 12.68
CA LEU A 136 34.05 -30.56 12.21
C LEU A 136 33.08 -30.79 11.03
N ASP A 137 33.26 -31.72 10.11
CA ASP A 137 34.32 -32.61 9.65
C ASP A 137 33.66 -33.38 8.48
N ARG A 138 34.46 -33.92 7.56
CA ARG A 138 34.12 -34.98 6.59
C ARG A 138 32.86 -34.84 5.73
N TRP A 139 33.06 -34.85 4.40
CA TRP A 139 32.66 -35.95 3.50
C TRP A 139 33.00 -35.56 2.04
N SER A 140 34.22 -35.81 1.58
CA SER A 140 34.50 -35.95 0.14
C SER A 140 35.70 -36.86 -0.13
N ARG A 141 35.49 -38.16 0.05
CA ARG A 141 36.27 -39.18 -0.66
C ARG A 141 35.36 -40.35 -1.01
N ARG A 142 34.90 -40.41 -2.26
CA ARG A 142 34.90 -41.62 -3.09
C ARG A 142 34.14 -41.40 -4.40
N ARG A 143 34.85 -41.73 -5.48
CA ARG A 143 34.42 -42.15 -6.84
C ARG A 143 34.61 -41.11 -7.94
N GLY A 144 35.50 -41.45 -8.87
CA GLY A 144 35.47 -40.92 -10.23
C GLY A 144 36.83 -40.68 -10.88
N SER A 145 37.71 -41.68 -10.94
CA SER A 145 38.81 -41.66 -11.92
C SER A 145 39.08 -43.10 -12.35
N GLY A 146 38.29 -43.55 -13.32
CA GLY A 146 38.58 -44.72 -14.13
C GLY A 146 39.24 -44.27 -15.42
N ALA A 147 40.35 -44.94 -15.73
CA ALA A 147 40.92 -45.27 -17.03
C ALA A 147 40.85 -44.22 -18.15
N GLU A 148 42.01 -43.73 -18.58
CA GLU A 148 42.65 -44.11 -19.85
C GLU A 148 44.17 -44.14 -19.67
#